data_AF-A0A7L1GKH0-F1
#
_entry.id   AF-A0A7L1GKH0-F1
#
_cell.length_a   1.000
_cell.length_b   1.000
_cell.length_c   1.000
_cell.angle_alpha   90.00
_cell.angle_beta   90.00
_cell.angle_gamma   90.00
#
_symmetry.space_group_name_H-M   'P 1'
#
loop_
_entity.id
_entity.type
_entity.pdbx_description
1 polymer ?
#
loop_
_entity_poly.entity_id
_entity_poly.type
_entity_poly.pdbx_seq_one_letter_code
_entity_poly.pdbx_strand_id
1 'polypeptide(L)'
;MLAYLPRPPTDTSQYGTFPQEPELPATPSALAQDSRQKASTSTAKRSAQMPNYPSPPCRGVIIPTEPSLLLSRGSMATQYRPSDLPRCPPPALRDTSTHWYPLHALSVPNIPNSARGRTSARSSAAAAVPAPEGLPSRCRKLLEEDGPAAQAGKRQRQRYVTKVGKCQVNLGNIQEKKRFLSDIFTTIVDLKYRWFLFVFMMCYIITWVVFGTIYLFDAWVRGDVWHQGDPEWQPCIENVDSFVSALLFSVESQRTIGYGSRMVTANCAEGVILLMAQSIVGSMIDALMVGCMFVKISRPKKRAQTLIFSKNCVISRRDEKLCLMFRVGDLRESHMVDAKIRAKLIKSRQTTEGEFIPLEQSELNLGYDTGEDRLFLVEPQIICHVIDCRSPFWDMSAESLRREQFEIIIILEGIVEATGMTCQARTSYTEDEILWGYRFEPCMSLEKGAFQVDYSRFELTFEVQTPLASAKELHDLRELEQQEHSTLSLYWDHLLQPCVP
;
A
#
# COMPACT_ATOMS: atom_id res chain seq x y z
N MET A 1 -31.79 -6.77 -34.21
CA MET A 1 -31.30 -5.52 -34.83
C MET A 1 -31.52 -4.39 -33.85
N LEU A 2 -30.52 -3.54 -33.60
CA LEU A 2 -30.64 -2.20 -33.04
C LEU A 2 -29.34 -1.42 -33.41
N ALA A 3 -29.40 -0.10 -33.45
CA ALA A 3 -28.54 0.69 -34.34
C ALA A 3 -27.09 0.86 -33.87
N TYR A 4 -26.17 0.85 -34.84
CA TYR A 4 -24.81 1.38 -34.73
C TYR A 4 -24.85 2.91 -34.89
N LEU A 5 -24.05 3.65 -34.12
CA LEU A 5 -23.80 5.08 -34.33
C LEU A 5 -22.30 5.31 -34.57
N PRO A 6 -21.90 6.10 -35.59
CA PRO A 6 -20.49 6.35 -35.90
C PRO A 6 -19.85 7.38 -34.95
N ARG A 7 -18.54 7.27 -34.75
CA ARG A 7 -17.71 8.33 -34.15
C ARG A 7 -17.22 9.31 -35.25
N PRO A 8 -17.00 10.59 -34.94
CA PRO A 8 -16.34 11.52 -35.85
C PRO A 8 -14.84 11.17 -36.03
N PRO A 9 -14.22 11.58 -37.15
CA PRO A 9 -12.78 11.40 -37.38
C PRO A 9 -11.93 12.38 -36.56
N THR A 10 -10.66 12.05 -36.38
CA THR A 10 -9.63 12.91 -35.79
C THR A 10 -8.67 13.40 -36.86
N ASP A 11 -8.68 14.69 -37.18
CA ASP A 11 -7.73 15.28 -38.13
C ASP A 11 -6.34 15.46 -37.50
N THR A 12 -5.34 14.76 -38.05
CA THR A 12 -3.92 14.92 -37.68
C THR A 12 -3.00 14.84 -38.89
N SER A 13 -3.04 15.83 -39.78
CA SER A 13 -1.93 16.09 -40.72
C SER A 13 -1.94 17.51 -41.27
N GLN A 14 -0.94 18.32 -40.90
CA GLN A 14 -0.14 19.21 -41.78
C GLN A 14 0.62 20.24 -40.94
N TYR A 15 1.91 19.97 -40.71
CA TYR A 15 2.91 21.02 -40.47
C TYR A 15 4.01 20.82 -41.51
N GLY A 16 4.19 21.81 -42.39
CA GLY A 16 5.11 21.73 -43.52
C GLY A 16 5.57 23.12 -43.96
N THR A 17 6.79 23.45 -43.55
CA THR A 17 7.76 24.32 -44.25
C THR A 17 7.31 25.70 -44.80
N PHE A 18 7.85 26.77 -44.22
CA PHE A 18 7.87 28.14 -44.80
C PHE A 18 8.51 28.16 -46.21
N PRO A 19 8.14 29.14 -47.07
CA PRO A 19 9.07 30.27 -47.26
C PRO A 19 8.44 31.66 -47.52
N GLN A 20 9.22 32.69 -47.17
CA GLN A 20 9.33 34.04 -47.76
C GLN A 20 8.14 35.03 -47.80
N GLU A 21 8.38 36.20 -47.19
CA GLU A 21 7.79 37.51 -47.48
C GLU A 21 8.46 38.13 -48.73
N PRO A 22 7.84 39.10 -49.43
CA PRO A 22 8.32 40.48 -49.24
C PRO A 22 7.29 41.63 -49.40
N GLU A 23 7.55 42.69 -48.61
CA GLU A 23 7.39 44.14 -48.91
C GLU A 23 6.01 44.86 -48.88
N LEU A 24 6.13 46.07 -48.30
CA LEU A 24 5.19 47.20 -48.11
C LEU A 24 5.03 48.03 -49.43
N PRO A 25 4.13 49.05 -49.58
CA PRO A 25 3.80 50.05 -48.54
C PRO A 25 2.42 50.77 -48.56
N ALA A 26 2.32 51.73 -47.61
CA ALA A 26 1.58 53.01 -47.66
C ALA A 26 0.17 53.16 -47.02
N THR A 27 0.07 54.22 -46.21
CA THR A 27 -1.04 54.82 -45.46
C THR A 27 -1.66 56.02 -46.22
N PRO A 28 -2.55 56.89 -45.67
CA PRO A 28 -3.54 56.81 -44.55
C PRO A 28 -4.96 57.36 -44.87
N SER A 29 -5.94 57.12 -43.98
CA SER A 29 -7.00 58.07 -43.53
C SER A 29 -7.91 57.39 -42.49
N ALA A 30 -8.55 57.98 -41.45
CA ALA A 30 -8.77 59.33 -40.90
C ALA A 30 -10.27 59.70 -40.85
N LEU A 31 -10.71 60.31 -39.73
CA LEU A 31 -12.09 60.63 -39.26
C LEU A 31 -12.81 59.50 -38.49
N ALA A 32 -13.74 59.75 -37.54
CA ALA A 32 -13.86 60.76 -36.45
C ALA A 32 -15.21 60.57 -35.71
N GLN A 33 -15.29 60.95 -34.42
CA GLN A 33 -16.50 61.46 -33.71
C GLN A 33 -17.72 60.51 -33.47
N ASP A 34 -18.56 60.63 -32.42
CA ASP A 34 -18.49 61.43 -31.16
C ASP A 34 -19.45 60.90 -30.04
N SER A 35 -19.12 61.26 -28.78
CA SER A 35 -20.00 61.76 -27.70
C SER A 35 -21.08 60.97 -26.90
N ARG A 36 -21.03 61.27 -25.58
CA ARG A 36 -22.09 61.37 -24.51
C ARG A 36 -22.51 60.08 -23.77
N GLN A 37 -22.55 60.00 -22.41
CA GLN A 37 -23.08 60.86 -21.29
C GLN A 37 -24.62 60.78 -21.16
N LYS A 38 -25.30 60.76 -19.98
CA LYS A 38 -25.04 60.85 -18.50
C LYS A 38 -26.23 60.11 -17.76
N ALA A 39 -26.45 60.02 -16.44
CA ALA A 39 -25.97 60.66 -15.18
C ALA A 39 -25.80 59.57 -14.06
N SER A 40 -25.72 59.67 -12.71
CA SER A 40 -26.07 60.59 -11.59
C SER A 40 -27.56 60.62 -11.11
N THR A 41 -27.95 60.84 -9.83
CA THR A 41 -27.27 61.52 -8.68
C THR A 41 -27.83 61.15 -7.28
N SER A 42 -27.14 61.60 -6.20
CA SER A 42 -27.63 61.88 -4.81
C SER A 42 -27.72 60.70 -3.81
N THR A 43 -27.76 60.83 -2.46
CA THR A 43 -27.18 61.73 -1.40
C THR A 43 -27.50 61.12 0.00
N ALA A 44 -26.91 61.44 1.18
CA ALA A 44 -25.60 61.98 1.62
C ALA A 44 -25.56 62.10 3.19
N LYS A 45 -24.36 62.33 3.79
CA LYS A 45 -24.05 62.66 5.22
C LYS A 45 -23.99 61.45 6.21
N ARG A 46 -23.19 61.45 7.29
CA ARG A 46 -22.48 62.57 7.99
C ARG A 46 -21.16 62.17 8.74
N SER A 47 -20.10 62.97 8.53
CA SER A 47 -18.96 63.34 9.43
C SER A 47 -17.87 62.36 9.96
N ALA A 48 -16.65 62.96 10.07
CA ALA A 48 -15.47 62.64 10.92
C ALA A 48 -14.53 61.46 10.53
N GLN A 49 -13.18 61.57 10.55
CA GLN A 49 -12.25 62.73 10.50
C GLN A 49 -10.84 62.28 9.99
N MET A 50 -9.90 63.20 9.73
CA MET A 50 -8.62 63.02 8.95
C MET A 50 -7.54 64.05 9.43
N PRO A 51 -6.28 64.14 8.90
CA PRO A 51 -5.20 63.14 8.69
C PRO A 51 -3.74 63.70 8.97
N ASN A 52 -2.68 63.09 8.37
CA ASN A 52 -1.35 63.63 7.94
C ASN A 52 -0.03 63.53 8.78
N TYR A 53 0.97 62.78 8.20
CA TYR A 53 2.41 63.12 7.95
C TYR A 53 3.35 63.58 9.15
N PRO A 54 4.68 63.85 8.99
CA PRO A 54 5.72 62.80 9.04
C PRO A 54 7.04 63.12 9.82
N SER A 55 7.99 62.16 9.81
CA SER A 55 9.47 62.32 10.00
C SER A 55 10.05 62.23 11.46
N PRO A 56 11.39 62.02 11.65
CA PRO A 56 11.98 61.24 12.77
C PRO A 56 12.71 62.06 13.88
N PRO A 57 13.22 61.46 15.00
CA PRO A 57 14.62 60.94 15.03
C PRO A 57 15.00 59.85 16.11
N CYS A 58 16.23 59.31 15.97
CA CYS A 58 17.24 58.91 16.99
C CYS A 58 17.00 58.03 18.25
N ARG A 59 17.85 56.96 18.34
CA ARG A 59 18.68 56.47 19.48
C ARG A 59 18.07 56.01 20.85
N GLY A 60 18.57 54.88 21.36
CA GLY A 60 18.54 54.49 22.80
C GLY A 60 18.28 52.99 23.07
N VAL A 61 19.16 52.05 22.69
CA VAL A 61 20.37 51.58 23.41
C VAL A 61 20.10 50.73 24.66
N ILE A 62 20.28 49.40 24.49
CA ILE A 62 21.03 48.41 25.32
C ILE A 62 20.82 47.01 24.67
N ILE A 63 21.63 45.96 24.85
CA ILE A 63 23.08 45.69 24.64
C ILE A 63 23.37 44.27 25.18
N PRO A 64 24.27 43.43 24.60
CA PRO A 64 24.88 43.43 23.26
C PRO A 64 23.97 42.63 22.28
N THR A 65 24.21 41.51 21.57
CA THR A 65 25.33 40.59 21.15
C THR A 65 24.71 39.68 20.05
N GLU A 66 25.37 39.04 19.07
CA GLU A 66 26.67 39.16 18.39
C GLU A 66 26.54 38.47 16.99
N PRO A 67 27.27 38.84 15.91
CA PRO A 67 26.84 38.51 14.54
C PRO A 67 27.69 37.47 13.77
N SER A 68 27.02 36.76 12.85
CA SER A 68 27.62 35.95 11.78
C SER A 68 28.21 36.81 10.64
N LEU A 69 29.38 36.43 10.12
CA LEU A 69 29.99 37.03 8.93
C LEU A 69 29.86 36.14 7.69
N LEU A 70 29.50 36.75 6.56
CA LEU A 70 29.61 36.17 5.22
C LEU A 70 31.07 36.19 4.74
N LEU A 71 31.47 35.19 3.96
CA LEU A 71 32.64 35.31 3.08
C LEU A 71 32.37 34.72 1.70
N SER A 72 32.79 35.44 0.66
CA SER A 72 32.71 34.98 -0.72
C SER A 72 33.84 34.02 -1.06
N ARG A 73 33.52 32.95 -1.79
CA ARG A 73 34.42 32.11 -2.57
C ARG A 73 33.61 31.62 -3.78
N GLY A 74 34.15 31.57 -4.99
CA GLY A 74 35.55 31.72 -5.40
C GLY A 74 35.87 30.55 -6.32
N SER A 75 35.75 30.75 -7.63
CA SER A 75 35.77 29.66 -8.61
C SER A 75 37.12 28.94 -8.67
N MET A 76 37.10 27.63 -8.50
CA MET A 76 38.12 26.71 -8.98
C MET A 76 37.45 25.46 -9.53
N ALA A 77 37.84 25.03 -10.72
CA ALA A 77 37.42 23.76 -11.29
C ALA A 77 38.22 22.62 -10.67
N THR A 78 37.54 21.57 -10.22
CA THR A 78 38.16 20.35 -9.70
C THR A 78 37.94 19.22 -10.70
N GLN A 79 39.02 18.56 -11.13
CA GLN A 79 38.92 17.45 -12.09
C GLN A 79 38.22 16.24 -11.47
N TYR A 80 37.37 15.58 -12.25
CA TYR A 80 36.81 14.28 -11.92
C TYR A 80 37.92 13.22 -11.80
N ARG A 81 37.90 12.42 -10.73
CA ARG A 81 38.76 11.25 -10.54
C ARG A 81 37.90 10.03 -10.19
N PRO A 82 37.75 9.04 -11.08
CA PRO A 82 36.72 8.00 -10.92
C PRO A 82 37.25 6.73 -10.22
N SER A 83 37.37 6.74 -8.89
CA SER A 83 37.54 5.49 -8.11
C SER A 83 37.38 5.69 -6.60
N ASP A 84 36.20 5.35 -6.06
CA ASP A 84 36.02 4.98 -4.66
C ASP A 84 34.88 3.93 -4.57
N LEU A 85 35.28 2.65 -4.44
CA LEU A 85 34.36 1.57 -4.06
C LEU A 85 34.29 1.50 -2.53
N PRO A 86 33.13 1.14 -1.92
CA PRO A 86 33.06 0.89 -0.49
C PRO A 86 34.01 -0.26 -0.11
N ARG A 87 35.14 0.07 0.54
CA ARG A 87 36.04 -0.94 1.11
C ARG A 87 35.31 -1.66 2.23
N CYS A 88 35.14 -2.97 2.10
CA CYS A 88 34.75 -3.81 3.22
C CYS A 88 35.86 -3.72 4.29
N PRO A 89 35.53 -3.62 5.59
CA PRO A 89 36.55 -3.62 6.64
C PRO A 89 37.27 -4.97 6.63
N PRO A 90 38.60 -5.01 6.85
CA PRO A 90 39.34 -6.26 6.89
C PRO A 90 38.83 -7.15 8.04
N PRO A 91 38.87 -8.48 7.89
CA PRO A 91 38.48 -9.39 8.97
C PRO A 91 39.37 -9.15 10.19
N ALA A 92 38.76 -8.90 11.35
CA ALA A 92 39.50 -8.83 12.61
C ALA A 92 40.21 -10.18 12.86
N LEU A 93 41.51 -10.15 13.14
CA LEU A 93 42.26 -11.36 13.49
C LEU A 93 41.59 -12.03 14.69
N ARG A 94 41.14 -13.27 14.50
CA ARG A 94 40.79 -14.15 15.62
C ARG A 94 42.05 -14.85 16.10
N ASP A 95 42.52 -14.46 17.27
CA ASP A 95 43.61 -15.16 17.95
C ASP A 95 43.29 -16.65 18.15
N THR A 96 44.25 -17.49 17.78
CA THR A 96 44.16 -18.94 17.90
C THR A 96 44.38 -19.38 19.35
N SER A 97 43.32 -19.44 20.15
CA SER A 97 43.39 -19.99 21.52
C SER A 97 42.25 -20.95 21.87
N THR A 98 42.65 -22.18 22.22
CA THR A 98 41.93 -23.20 23.03
C THR A 98 40.46 -23.54 22.72
N HIS A 99 40.25 -24.76 22.22
CA HIS A 99 38.97 -25.48 22.30
C HIS A 99 38.39 -25.48 23.73
N TRP A 100 37.11 -25.11 23.84
CA TRP A 100 36.23 -25.55 24.92
C TRP A 100 34.88 -25.94 24.33
N TYR A 101 34.42 -27.17 24.58
CA TYR A 101 33.11 -27.66 24.15
C TYR A 101 32.10 -27.55 25.30
N PRO A 102 31.03 -26.75 25.19
CA PRO A 102 29.83 -26.93 26.00
C PRO A 102 29.09 -28.20 25.53
N LEU A 103 28.69 -29.05 26.47
CA LEU A 103 27.93 -30.27 26.18
C LEU A 103 26.50 -29.98 25.70
N HIS A 104 25.91 -30.95 24.99
CA HIS A 104 24.55 -30.87 24.42
C HIS A 104 23.49 -30.36 25.41
N ALA A 105 22.84 -29.25 25.07
CA ALA A 105 21.64 -28.75 25.74
C ALA A 105 20.39 -28.98 24.88
N LEU A 106 19.79 -30.16 25.04
CA LEU A 106 18.41 -30.57 24.74
C LEU A 106 17.60 -29.74 23.71
N SER A 107 17.33 -30.34 22.55
CA SER A 107 16.25 -29.92 21.65
C SER A 107 14.88 -30.12 22.30
N VAL A 108 14.20 -29.03 22.67
CA VAL A 108 12.84 -29.06 23.22
C VAL A 108 11.80 -29.22 22.09
N PRO A 109 10.72 -30.03 22.25
CA PRO A 109 9.86 -30.39 21.12
C PRO A 109 8.97 -29.27 20.57
N ASN A 110 8.55 -29.45 19.31
CA ASN A 110 7.53 -28.63 18.63
C ASN A 110 6.26 -28.44 19.47
N ILE A 111 5.69 -27.24 19.42
CA ILE A 111 4.37 -26.91 19.99
C ILE A 111 3.30 -27.80 19.32
N PRO A 112 2.56 -28.65 20.07
CA PRO A 112 1.48 -29.44 19.51
C PRO A 112 0.22 -28.59 19.34
N ASN A 113 -0.32 -28.52 18.12
CA ASN A 113 -1.61 -27.88 17.86
C ASN A 113 -2.74 -28.61 18.62
N SER A 114 -3.45 -27.88 19.49
CA SER A 114 -4.59 -28.44 20.24
C SER A 114 -5.80 -28.67 19.33
N ALA A 115 -6.00 -29.93 18.92
CA ALA A 115 -7.10 -30.38 18.08
C ALA A 115 -8.16 -31.17 18.87
N ARG A 116 -8.75 -30.55 19.89
CA ARG A 116 -10.06 -30.93 20.48
C ARG A 116 -10.84 -29.63 20.75
N GLY A 117 -12.13 -29.52 20.47
CA GLY A 117 -13.07 -30.52 19.99
C GLY A 117 -14.40 -30.34 20.72
N ARG A 118 -15.39 -29.71 20.09
CA ARG A 118 -16.74 -29.52 20.64
C ARG A 118 -17.80 -30.05 19.69
N THR A 119 -18.10 -31.34 19.87
CA THR A 119 -19.46 -31.91 19.87
C THR A 119 -20.56 -31.09 19.19
N SER A 120 -20.98 -31.50 17.99
CA SER A 120 -22.41 -31.46 17.66
C SER A 120 -23.11 -32.60 18.41
N ALA A 121 -24.40 -32.46 18.69
CA ALA A 121 -25.18 -33.43 19.45
C ALA A 121 -26.53 -33.74 18.78
N ARG A 122 -27.16 -34.83 19.25
CA ARG A 122 -28.55 -35.25 18.97
C ARG A 122 -28.82 -35.92 17.62
N SER A 123 -28.63 -37.24 17.60
CA SER A 123 -29.64 -38.16 17.06
C SER A 123 -29.73 -39.42 17.94
N SER A 124 -30.95 -39.87 18.19
CA SER A 124 -31.31 -41.18 18.75
C SER A 124 -31.96 -42.01 17.61
N ALA A 125 -32.24 -43.31 17.71
CA ALA A 125 -32.30 -44.23 18.85
C ALA A 125 -32.12 -45.72 18.41
N ALA A 126 -32.37 -46.62 19.37
CA ALA A 126 -32.86 -48.01 19.21
C ALA A 126 -31.86 -49.21 19.10
N ALA A 127 -32.06 -50.16 20.03
CA ALA A 127 -31.89 -51.63 19.96
C ALA A 127 -30.48 -52.26 19.72
N ALA A 128 -30.12 -53.42 20.29
CA ALA A 128 -30.63 -54.17 21.45
C ALA A 128 -29.64 -55.31 21.86
N VAL A 129 -29.89 -55.97 23.01
CA VAL A 129 -29.31 -57.25 23.50
C VAL A 129 -27.84 -57.20 24.03
N PRO A 130 -27.50 -57.86 25.17
CA PRO A 130 -26.15 -57.82 25.79
C PRO A 130 -25.37 -59.17 25.86
N ALA A 131 -24.09 -59.05 26.24
CA ALA A 131 -23.23 -60.05 26.92
C ALA A 131 -22.61 -61.23 26.08
N PRO A 132 -21.53 -61.89 26.55
CA PRO A 132 -20.29 -61.30 27.10
C PRO A 132 -18.96 -62.03 26.72
N GLU A 133 -17.84 -61.53 27.27
CA GLU A 133 -16.50 -62.16 27.45
C GLU A 133 -15.54 -62.34 26.25
N GLY A 134 -14.22 -62.35 26.56
CA GLY A 134 -13.12 -62.54 25.59
C GLY A 134 -11.89 -61.64 25.81
N LEU A 135 -11.05 -61.91 26.84
CA LEU A 135 -9.75 -61.24 27.06
C LEU A 135 -8.57 -62.12 26.54
N PRO A 136 -7.29 -61.69 26.53
CA PRO A 136 -6.60 -61.43 25.25
C PRO A 136 -5.34 -62.28 24.99
N SER A 137 -4.99 -62.49 23.71
CA SER A 137 -3.74 -63.16 23.30
C SER A 137 -2.69 -62.17 22.76
N ARG A 138 -1.73 -61.85 23.61
CA ARG A 138 -0.55 -61.01 23.32
C ARG A 138 0.54 -61.83 22.63
N CYS A 139 0.97 -61.45 21.43
CA CYS A 139 2.23 -61.96 20.86
C CYS A 139 3.12 -60.81 20.35
N ARG A 140 4.43 -60.94 20.50
CA ARG A 140 5.42 -59.86 20.29
C ARG A 140 6.72 -60.47 19.74
N LYS A 141 7.03 -60.18 18.47
CA LYS A 141 8.27 -60.50 17.73
C LYS A 141 8.17 -59.79 16.37
N LEU A 142 9.25 -59.38 15.71
CA LEU A 142 10.50 -58.74 16.15
C LEU A 142 11.07 -58.03 14.89
N LEU A 143 12.17 -57.27 15.03
CA LEU A 143 12.79 -56.51 13.93
C LEU A 143 13.13 -57.33 12.69
N GLU A 144 12.91 -56.72 11.52
CA GLU A 144 13.62 -57.00 10.26
C GLU A 144 13.75 -55.65 9.51
N GLU A 145 14.90 -55.38 8.91
CA GLU A 145 15.14 -54.18 8.07
C GLU A 145 15.10 -54.59 6.59
N ASP A 146 14.45 -53.80 5.72
CA ASP A 146 15.18 -52.97 4.73
C ASP A 146 14.24 -52.10 3.84
N GLY A 147 14.39 -50.78 3.91
CA GLY A 147 13.93 -49.79 2.92
C GLY A 147 12.43 -49.74 2.49
N PRO A 148 12.10 -48.92 1.47
CA PRO A 148 12.85 -47.77 0.95
C PRO A 148 12.39 -46.45 1.61
N ALA A 149 13.04 -45.33 1.26
CA ALA A 149 12.70 -44.01 1.77
C ALA A 149 11.28 -43.57 1.36
N ALA A 150 10.33 -43.70 2.30
CA ALA A 150 9.00 -43.10 2.15
C ALA A 150 9.15 -41.58 1.96
N GLN A 151 8.55 -41.05 0.88
CA GLN A 151 8.64 -39.63 0.56
C GLN A 151 8.09 -38.79 1.71
N ALA A 152 8.99 -38.15 2.46
CA ALA A 152 8.64 -37.09 3.40
C ALA A 152 8.20 -35.85 2.61
N GLY A 153 6.97 -35.92 2.08
CA GLY A 153 6.39 -34.88 1.24
C GLY A 153 6.54 -33.53 1.93
N LYS A 154 7.29 -32.61 1.30
CA LYS A 154 7.69 -31.32 1.87
C LYS A 154 6.51 -30.69 2.60
N ARG A 155 6.55 -30.66 3.94
CA ARG A 155 5.54 -30.00 4.77
C ARG A 155 5.56 -28.53 4.40
N GLN A 156 4.64 -28.12 3.53
CA GLN A 156 4.66 -26.82 2.88
C GLN A 156 4.61 -25.73 3.95
N ARG A 157 5.76 -25.06 4.13
CA ARG A 157 6.06 -24.26 5.32
C ARG A 157 5.16 -23.02 5.37
N GLN A 158 4.67 -22.67 6.56
CA GLN A 158 3.70 -21.59 6.68
C GLN A 158 4.39 -20.22 6.49
N ARG A 159 4.18 -19.63 5.32
CA ARG A 159 4.67 -18.29 4.95
C ARG A 159 3.92 -17.16 5.67
N TYR A 160 4.67 -16.15 6.10
CA TYR A 160 4.19 -14.97 6.80
C TYR A 160 3.37 -14.04 5.88
N VAL A 161 3.78 -13.89 4.61
CA VAL A 161 3.01 -13.22 3.56
C VAL A 161 2.73 -14.18 2.41
N THR A 162 1.55 -14.10 1.82
CA THR A 162 1.21 -14.85 0.59
C THR A 162 1.69 -14.10 -0.66
N LYS A 163 1.91 -14.80 -1.79
CA LYS A 163 2.16 -14.18 -3.11
C LYS A 163 1.13 -13.11 -3.51
N VAL A 164 -0.08 -13.15 -2.93
CA VAL A 164 -1.18 -12.20 -3.14
C VAL A 164 -1.23 -11.11 -2.04
N GLY A 165 -0.11 -10.84 -1.37
CA GLY A 165 0.09 -9.74 -0.43
C GLY A 165 -0.68 -9.81 0.89
N LYS A 166 -1.43 -10.90 1.16
CA LYS A 166 -2.14 -11.09 2.45
C LYS A 166 -1.17 -11.67 3.47
N CYS A 167 -1.04 -11.04 4.62
CA CYS A 167 -0.28 -11.53 5.76
C CYS A 167 -1.07 -12.61 6.52
N GLN A 168 -0.43 -13.70 6.94
CA GLN A 168 -1.08 -14.81 7.67
C GLN A 168 -1.02 -14.63 9.20
N VAL A 169 -1.20 -13.41 9.69
CA VAL A 169 -1.09 -13.08 11.11
C VAL A 169 -2.46 -13.03 11.77
N ASN A 170 -2.78 -14.04 12.57
CA ASN A 170 -3.93 -14.01 13.47
C ASN A 170 -3.51 -13.28 14.76
N LEU A 171 -4.01 -12.06 14.98
CA LEU A 171 -3.77 -11.36 16.24
C LEU A 171 -4.47 -12.10 17.39
N GLY A 172 -3.75 -12.28 18.50
CA GLY A 172 -4.21 -13.03 19.67
C GLY A 172 -5.21 -12.28 20.55
N ASN A 173 -5.18 -12.54 21.86
CA ASN A 173 -6.11 -11.93 22.81
C ASN A 173 -5.79 -10.46 23.11
N ILE A 174 -6.14 -9.56 22.19
CA ILE A 174 -6.13 -8.10 22.40
C ILE A 174 -7.13 -7.78 23.52
N GLN A 175 -6.64 -7.28 24.66
CA GLN A 175 -7.49 -6.90 25.79
C GLN A 175 -8.31 -5.63 25.49
N GLU A 176 -7.72 -4.66 24.79
CA GLU A 176 -8.32 -3.34 24.51
C GLU A 176 -9.27 -3.33 23.30
N LYS A 177 -10.19 -4.30 23.18
CA LYS A 177 -11.16 -4.38 22.05
C LYS A 177 -12.00 -3.11 21.88
N LYS A 178 -12.15 -2.30 22.94
CA LYS A 178 -12.79 -0.98 22.92
C LYS A 178 -12.10 0.03 21.99
N ARG A 179 -10.78 -0.08 21.73
CA ARG A 179 -10.06 0.86 20.84
C ARG A 179 -10.53 0.78 19.38
N PHE A 180 -11.08 -0.35 18.94
CA PHE A 180 -11.73 -0.47 17.63
C PHE A 180 -13.10 0.22 17.57
N LEU A 181 -13.79 0.38 18.70
CA LEU A 181 -15.09 1.07 18.76
C LEU A 181 -14.94 2.59 18.87
N SER A 182 -13.83 3.10 19.41
CA SER A 182 -13.52 4.53 19.39
C SER A 182 -13.20 5.07 17.99
N ASP A 183 -12.76 4.21 17.06
CA ASP A 183 -12.66 4.55 15.63
C ASP A 183 -13.70 3.78 14.82
N ILE A 184 -14.97 4.18 15.02
CA ILE A 184 -16.11 3.62 14.32
C ILE A 184 -16.08 3.95 12.81
N PHE A 185 -15.45 5.06 12.41
CA PHE A 185 -15.40 5.51 11.02
C PHE A 185 -14.49 4.60 10.18
N THR A 186 -13.23 4.38 10.57
CA THR A 186 -12.38 3.46 9.79
C THR A 186 -12.91 2.03 9.84
N THR A 187 -13.46 1.61 10.99
CA THR A 187 -14.13 0.31 11.14
C THR A 187 -15.24 0.10 10.11
N ILE A 188 -16.17 1.06 9.95
CA ILE A 188 -17.24 0.99 8.94
C ILE A 188 -16.68 0.99 7.51
N VAL A 189 -15.65 1.81 7.23
CA VAL A 189 -15.02 1.88 5.91
C VAL A 189 -14.23 0.60 5.57
N ASP A 190 -13.69 -0.13 6.55
CA ASP A 190 -12.97 -1.40 6.34
C ASP A 190 -13.84 -2.67 6.37
N LEU A 191 -15.09 -2.59 6.84
CA LEU A 191 -16.07 -3.68 6.67
C LEU A 191 -16.17 -4.15 5.20
N LYS A 192 -16.32 -5.46 4.99
CA LYS A 192 -16.62 -6.04 3.67
C LYS A 192 -17.92 -5.41 3.12
N TYR A 193 -18.00 -5.18 1.80
CA TYR A 193 -19.15 -4.51 1.15
C TYR A 193 -20.53 -5.05 1.58
N ARG A 194 -20.70 -6.36 1.76
CA ARG A 194 -21.95 -6.97 2.26
C ARG A 194 -22.37 -6.42 3.65
N TRP A 195 -21.43 -6.31 4.59
CA TRP A 195 -21.69 -5.78 5.93
C TRP A 195 -21.84 -4.26 5.93
N PHE A 196 -21.09 -3.54 5.08
CA PHE A 196 -21.23 -2.10 4.93
C PHE A 196 -22.62 -1.71 4.40
N LEU A 197 -23.10 -2.37 3.33
CA LEU A 197 -24.44 -2.15 2.79
C LEU A 197 -25.53 -2.54 3.80
N PHE A 198 -25.31 -3.58 4.60
CA PHE A 198 -26.23 -3.92 5.70
C PHE A 198 -26.31 -2.81 6.76
N VAL A 199 -25.16 -2.29 7.23
CA VAL A 199 -25.11 -1.18 8.20
C VAL A 199 -25.77 0.09 7.64
N PHE A 200 -25.52 0.41 6.36
CA PHE A 200 -26.16 1.51 5.65
C PHE A 200 -27.69 1.36 5.65
N MET A 201 -28.23 0.23 5.18
CA MET A 201 -29.67 -0.02 5.15
C MET A 201 -30.31 -0.01 6.55
N MET A 202 -29.65 -0.60 7.55
CA MET A 202 -30.14 -0.58 8.94
C MET A 202 -30.18 0.84 9.50
N CYS A 203 -29.22 1.72 9.17
CA CYS A 203 -29.21 3.10 9.66
C CYS A 203 -30.45 3.88 9.21
N TYR A 204 -30.78 3.87 7.90
CA TYR A 204 -31.97 4.54 7.39
C TYR A 204 -33.26 3.95 7.98
N ILE A 205 -33.39 2.61 8.00
CA ILE A 205 -34.59 1.94 8.55
C ILE A 205 -34.77 2.29 10.03
N ILE A 206 -33.71 2.31 10.84
CA ILE A 206 -33.79 2.70 12.26
C ILE A 206 -34.22 4.16 12.39
N THR A 207 -33.68 5.09 11.58
CA THR A 207 -34.11 6.50 11.65
C THR A 207 -35.58 6.69 11.31
N TRP A 208 -36.07 6.06 10.23
CA TRP A 208 -37.48 6.13 9.83
C TRP A 208 -38.42 5.52 10.87
N VAL A 209 -38.02 4.39 11.49
CA VAL A 209 -38.81 3.77 12.57
C VAL A 209 -38.82 4.65 13.82
N VAL A 210 -37.69 5.22 14.23
CA VAL A 210 -37.61 6.11 15.39
C VAL A 210 -38.48 7.34 15.20
N PHE A 211 -38.32 8.08 14.10
CA PHE A 211 -39.14 9.26 13.84
C PHE A 211 -40.62 8.90 13.58
N GLY A 212 -40.92 7.78 12.92
CA GLY A 212 -42.29 7.26 12.79
C GLY A 212 -42.94 6.94 14.13
N THR A 213 -42.19 6.37 15.11
CA THR A 213 -42.71 6.19 16.47
C THR A 213 -42.89 7.52 17.22
N ILE A 214 -42.05 8.52 16.95
CA ILE A 214 -42.17 9.86 17.57
C ILE A 214 -43.42 10.58 17.05
N TYR A 215 -43.69 10.60 15.74
CA TYR A 215 -44.92 11.20 15.21
C TYR A 215 -46.20 10.47 15.66
N LEU A 216 -46.17 9.14 15.74
CA LEU A 216 -47.30 8.40 16.29
C LEU A 216 -47.53 8.75 17.76
N PHE A 217 -46.45 8.92 18.55
CA PHE A 217 -46.55 9.32 19.95
C PHE A 217 -47.02 10.78 20.12
N ASP A 218 -46.60 11.70 19.24
CA ASP A 218 -47.07 13.09 19.22
C ASP A 218 -48.59 13.16 18.94
N ALA A 219 -49.05 12.47 17.89
CA ALA A 219 -50.48 12.35 17.56
C ALA A 219 -51.29 11.58 18.63
N TRP A 220 -50.66 10.67 19.37
CA TRP A 220 -51.24 9.98 20.52
C TRP A 220 -51.42 10.92 21.73
N VAL A 221 -50.40 11.70 22.07
CA VAL A 221 -50.42 12.67 23.20
C VAL A 221 -51.38 13.83 22.93
N ARG A 222 -51.47 14.32 21.68
CA ARG A 222 -52.45 15.37 21.29
C ARG A 222 -53.88 14.84 21.20
N GLY A 223 -54.08 13.54 21.03
CA GLY A 223 -55.40 12.95 20.78
C GLY A 223 -55.88 13.08 19.32
N ASP A 224 -54.99 13.39 18.38
CA ASP A 224 -55.32 13.50 16.94
C ASP A 224 -55.85 12.18 16.37
N VAL A 225 -55.32 11.04 16.85
CA VAL A 225 -55.75 9.68 16.49
C VAL A 225 -57.11 9.30 17.12
N TRP A 226 -57.58 10.05 18.12
CA TRP A 226 -58.86 9.79 18.81
C TRP A 226 -60.05 10.52 18.18
N HIS A 227 -59.81 11.68 17.57
CA HIS A 227 -60.83 12.53 16.93
C HIS A 227 -60.87 12.31 15.39
N GLN A 228 -60.66 11.08 14.95
CA GLN A 228 -60.49 10.75 13.52
C GLN A 228 -61.81 10.93 12.75
N GLY A 229 -61.94 12.07 12.06
CA GLY A 229 -63.09 12.42 11.24
C GLY A 229 -64.02 13.49 11.87
N ASP A 230 -63.70 14.01 13.05
CA ASP A 230 -64.42 15.14 13.64
C ASP A 230 -64.10 16.44 12.88
N PRO A 231 -65.09 17.12 12.26
CA PRO A 231 -64.83 18.29 11.40
C PRO A 231 -64.39 19.54 12.18
N GLU A 232 -64.59 19.56 13.50
CA GLU A 232 -64.14 20.62 14.40
C GLU A 232 -62.70 20.41 14.91
N TRP A 233 -62.15 19.18 14.81
CA TRP A 233 -60.79 18.89 15.27
C TRP A 233 -59.76 19.17 14.17
N GLN A 234 -58.70 19.90 14.52
CA GLN A 234 -57.62 20.25 13.59
C GLN A 234 -56.34 19.49 13.97
N PRO A 235 -56.00 18.37 13.29
CA PRO A 235 -54.85 17.56 13.64
C PRO A 235 -53.53 18.30 13.38
N CYS A 236 -52.48 17.92 14.12
CA CYS A 236 -51.13 18.41 13.89
C CYS A 236 -50.55 17.89 12.56
N ILE A 237 -50.81 16.62 12.23
CA ILE A 237 -50.36 15.99 10.99
C ILE A 237 -51.54 15.30 10.31
N GLU A 238 -51.88 15.75 9.10
CA GLU A 238 -53.01 15.19 8.36
C GLU A 238 -52.74 13.74 7.93
N ASN A 239 -53.79 12.91 7.98
CA ASN A 239 -53.79 11.51 7.52
C ASN A 239 -52.71 10.61 8.17
N VAL A 240 -52.48 10.82 9.47
CA VAL A 240 -51.71 9.94 10.36
C VAL A 240 -52.66 9.27 11.37
N ASP A 241 -53.10 8.05 11.04
CA ASP A 241 -54.06 7.25 11.81
C ASP A 241 -53.41 6.05 12.54
N SER A 242 -52.22 5.66 12.11
CA SER A 242 -51.59 4.38 12.44
C SER A 242 -50.07 4.47 12.42
N PHE A 243 -49.39 3.46 12.97
CA PHE A 243 -47.93 3.36 12.86
C PHE A 243 -47.45 3.33 11.40
N VAL A 244 -48.21 2.74 10.49
CA VAL A 244 -47.84 2.65 9.07
C VAL A 244 -47.94 4.02 8.39
N SER A 245 -48.99 4.81 8.67
CA SER A 245 -49.08 6.18 8.16
C SER A 245 -48.02 7.12 8.77
N ALA A 246 -47.71 6.96 10.05
CA ALA A 246 -46.67 7.74 10.73
C ALA A 246 -45.26 7.40 10.20
N LEU A 247 -45.00 6.12 9.92
CA LEU A 247 -43.77 5.66 9.28
C LEU A 247 -43.67 6.15 7.83
N LEU A 248 -44.77 6.11 7.06
CA LEU A 248 -44.81 6.68 5.71
C LEU A 248 -44.51 8.18 5.74
N PHE A 249 -45.16 8.95 6.61
CA PHE A 249 -44.86 10.37 6.80
C PHE A 249 -43.39 10.63 7.17
N SER A 250 -42.82 9.83 8.08
CA SER A 250 -41.41 9.92 8.43
C SER A 250 -40.48 9.70 7.23
N VAL A 251 -40.75 8.69 6.39
CA VAL A 251 -40.00 8.44 5.14
C VAL A 251 -40.20 9.58 4.13
N GLU A 252 -41.45 10.02 3.93
CA GLU A 252 -41.82 11.11 3.01
C GLU A 252 -41.07 12.40 3.37
N SER A 253 -40.97 12.75 4.66
CA SER A 253 -40.25 13.93 5.12
C SER A 253 -38.73 13.74 5.18
N GLN A 254 -38.20 12.61 5.69
CA GLN A 254 -36.74 12.42 5.84
C GLN A 254 -36.02 12.26 4.50
N ARG A 255 -36.68 11.68 3.50
CA ARG A 255 -36.16 11.57 2.12
C ARG A 255 -36.65 12.70 1.21
N THR A 256 -37.36 13.69 1.77
CA THR A 256 -37.92 14.87 1.08
C THR A 256 -38.69 14.50 -0.20
N ILE A 257 -39.53 13.47 -0.12
CA ILE A 257 -40.41 13.01 -1.20
C ILE A 257 -41.73 13.80 -1.15
N GLY A 258 -42.30 13.94 0.06
CA GLY A 258 -43.51 14.72 0.35
C GLY A 258 -44.65 14.54 -0.67
N TYR A 259 -45.40 13.43 -0.62
CA TYR A 259 -46.49 13.18 -1.58
C TYR A 259 -47.70 14.13 -1.40
N GLY A 260 -47.69 15.01 -0.40
CA GLY A 260 -48.76 15.98 -0.13
C GLY A 260 -50.00 15.40 0.54
N SER A 261 -50.14 14.07 0.59
CA SER A 261 -51.24 13.39 1.28
C SER A 261 -51.16 13.46 2.82
N ARG A 262 -49.98 13.78 3.36
CA ARG A 262 -49.71 13.98 4.78
C ARG A 262 -48.90 15.25 4.94
N MET A 263 -49.40 16.19 5.73
CA MET A 263 -48.76 17.49 5.93
C MET A 263 -48.88 17.93 7.39
N VAL A 264 -47.89 18.67 7.88
CA VAL A 264 -47.94 19.30 9.21
C VAL A 264 -48.72 20.60 9.09
N THR A 265 -49.72 20.78 9.93
CA THR A 265 -50.54 22.00 9.97
C THR A 265 -49.86 23.07 10.84
N ALA A 266 -50.25 24.34 10.68
CA ALA A 266 -49.77 25.43 11.54
C ALA A 266 -50.36 25.39 12.98
N ASN A 267 -51.15 24.36 13.30
CA ASN A 267 -51.93 24.24 14.53
C ASN A 267 -51.17 23.51 15.67
N CYS A 268 -49.91 23.13 15.40
CA CYS A 268 -48.99 22.57 16.37
C CYS A 268 -47.60 23.20 16.22
N ALA A 269 -46.98 23.57 17.33
CA ALA A 269 -45.60 24.04 17.35
C ALA A 269 -44.64 22.84 17.44
N GLU A 270 -45.05 21.80 18.17
CA GLU A 270 -44.34 20.55 18.39
C GLU A 270 -44.09 19.80 17.08
N GLY A 271 -45.11 19.56 16.24
CA GLY A 271 -44.93 18.89 14.94
C GLY A 271 -44.01 19.64 13.98
N VAL A 272 -44.06 20.98 13.99
CA VAL A 272 -43.14 21.83 13.19
C VAL A 272 -41.71 21.73 13.72
N ILE A 273 -41.51 21.74 15.04
CA ILE A 273 -40.20 21.54 15.67
C ILE A 273 -39.66 20.13 15.40
N LEU A 274 -40.49 19.09 15.47
CA LEU A 274 -40.15 17.71 15.14
C LEU A 274 -39.74 17.55 13.67
N LEU A 275 -40.48 18.16 12.74
CA LEU A 275 -40.16 18.16 11.31
C LEU A 275 -38.83 18.87 11.02
N MET A 276 -38.57 20.02 11.67
CA MET A 276 -37.27 20.71 11.57
C MET A 276 -36.14 19.86 12.15
N ALA A 277 -36.32 19.26 13.33
CA ALA A 277 -35.33 18.39 13.95
C ALA A 277 -35.03 17.15 13.10
N GLN A 278 -36.05 16.50 12.54
CA GLN A 278 -35.88 15.39 11.60
C GLN A 278 -35.12 15.81 10.34
N SER A 279 -35.41 16.99 9.80
CA SER A 279 -34.73 17.49 8.59
C SER A 279 -33.23 17.73 8.84
N ILE A 280 -32.87 18.25 10.01
CA ILE A 280 -31.47 18.45 10.43
C ILE A 280 -30.79 17.09 10.66
N VAL A 281 -31.38 16.19 11.46
CA VAL A 281 -30.78 14.87 11.76
C VAL A 281 -30.67 14.01 10.50
N GLY A 282 -31.70 14.02 9.65
CA GLY A 282 -31.74 13.27 8.40
C GLY A 282 -30.66 13.72 7.42
N SER A 283 -30.49 15.03 7.23
CA SER A 283 -29.45 15.58 6.33
C SER A 283 -28.04 15.35 6.87
N MET A 284 -27.81 15.43 8.19
CA MET A 284 -26.55 15.03 8.81
C MET A 284 -26.21 13.55 8.56
N ILE A 285 -27.20 12.65 8.69
CA ILE A 285 -27.00 11.21 8.47
C ILE A 285 -26.76 10.91 6.99
N ASP A 286 -27.50 11.53 6.06
CA ASP A 286 -27.28 11.34 4.61
C ASP A 286 -25.87 11.80 4.20
N ALA A 287 -25.43 12.97 4.69
CA ALA A 287 -24.08 13.48 4.44
C ALA A 287 -22.98 12.55 4.98
N LEU A 288 -23.13 12.04 6.21
CA LEU A 288 -22.18 11.09 6.81
C LEU A 288 -22.14 9.76 6.04
N MET A 289 -23.30 9.22 5.64
CA MET A 289 -23.39 7.93 4.93
C MET A 289 -22.87 8.02 3.50
N VAL A 290 -23.19 9.09 2.76
CA VAL A 290 -22.63 9.37 1.44
C VAL A 290 -21.11 9.60 1.52
N GLY A 291 -20.63 10.35 2.53
CA GLY A 291 -19.20 10.54 2.78
C GLY A 291 -18.45 9.22 3.06
N CYS A 292 -19.02 8.36 3.92
CA CYS A 292 -18.49 7.03 4.18
C CYS A 292 -18.44 6.16 2.91
N MET A 293 -19.49 6.21 2.09
CA MET A 293 -19.57 5.48 0.82
C MET A 293 -18.52 5.96 -0.19
N PHE A 294 -18.37 7.28 -0.35
CA PHE A 294 -17.34 7.88 -1.21
C PHE A 294 -15.94 7.43 -0.81
N VAL A 295 -15.56 7.59 0.47
CA VAL A 295 -14.23 7.16 0.97
C VAL A 295 -14.02 5.67 0.77
N LYS A 296 -15.05 4.83 0.94
CA LYS A 296 -14.97 3.38 0.73
C LYS A 296 -14.76 2.99 -0.74
N ILE A 297 -15.42 3.68 -1.67
CA ILE A 297 -15.30 3.43 -3.12
C ILE A 297 -13.94 3.91 -3.64
N SER A 298 -13.51 5.09 -3.21
CA SER A 298 -12.27 5.72 -3.69
C SER A 298 -11.00 5.01 -3.19
N ARG A 299 -11.03 4.31 -2.05
CA ARG A 299 -9.88 3.56 -1.51
C ARG A 299 -9.33 2.54 -2.53
N PRO A 300 -8.05 2.62 -2.96
CA PRO A 300 -7.51 1.92 -4.13
C PRO A 300 -7.23 0.41 -3.94
N LYS A 301 -8.02 -0.31 -3.14
CA LYS A 301 -7.82 -1.74 -2.81
C LYS A 301 -7.78 -2.68 -4.03
N LYS A 302 -8.34 -2.26 -5.18
CA LYS A 302 -8.24 -2.98 -6.47
C LYS A 302 -6.93 -2.69 -7.24
N ARG A 303 -6.30 -1.52 -7.07
CA ARG A 303 -5.05 -1.20 -7.81
C ARG A 303 -3.84 -1.97 -7.26
N ALA A 304 -3.85 -2.30 -5.97
CA ALA A 304 -2.92 -3.28 -5.40
C ALA A 304 -3.02 -4.70 -6.02
N GLN A 305 -3.95 -4.94 -6.94
CA GLN A 305 -4.14 -6.19 -7.68
C GLN A 305 -3.75 -6.09 -9.18
N THR A 306 -3.47 -4.89 -9.70
CA THR A 306 -2.91 -4.70 -11.07
C THR A 306 -1.39 -4.65 -11.05
N LEU A 307 -0.81 -4.30 -9.90
CA LEU A 307 0.62 -4.40 -9.63
C LEU A 307 1.01 -5.88 -9.47
N ILE A 308 1.86 -6.37 -10.36
CA ILE A 308 2.34 -7.75 -10.40
C ILE A 308 3.83 -7.84 -10.08
N PHE A 309 4.21 -8.98 -9.52
CA PHE A 309 5.59 -9.37 -9.23
C PHE A 309 5.87 -10.72 -9.89
N SER A 310 7.13 -11.00 -10.22
CA SER A 310 7.54 -12.32 -10.71
C SER A 310 7.16 -13.43 -9.72
N LYS A 311 6.84 -14.64 -10.22
CA LYS A 311 6.59 -15.80 -9.35
C LYS A 311 7.84 -16.17 -8.54
N ASN A 312 9.00 -16.14 -9.20
CA ASN A 312 10.30 -16.51 -8.64
C ASN A 312 11.21 -15.28 -8.54
N CYS A 313 12.15 -15.30 -7.59
CA CYS A 313 13.37 -14.50 -7.68
C CYS A 313 14.42 -15.28 -8.49
N VAL A 314 15.42 -14.57 -9.02
CA VAL A 314 16.61 -15.18 -9.62
C VAL A 314 17.87 -14.59 -9.01
N ILE A 315 18.92 -15.40 -8.86
CA ILE A 315 20.27 -14.95 -8.48
C ILE A 315 21.21 -15.23 -9.65
N SER A 316 21.95 -14.22 -10.10
CA SER A 316 23.05 -14.42 -11.05
C SER A 316 24.09 -13.31 -10.99
N ARG A 317 25.27 -13.56 -11.59
CA ARG A 317 26.34 -12.56 -11.75
C ARG A 317 25.87 -11.48 -12.74
N ARG A 318 25.94 -10.22 -12.34
CA ARG A 318 25.69 -9.04 -13.17
C ARG A 318 26.75 -7.99 -12.86
N ASP A 319 27.36 -7.43 -13.90
CA ASP A 319 28.37 -6.36 -13.78
C ASP A 319 29.45 -6.68 -12.73
N GLU A 320 29.92 -7.94 -12.78
CA GLU A 320 30.95 -8.52 -11.91
C GLU A 320 30.62 -8.59 -10.41
N LYS A 321 29.33 -8.56 -10.05
CA LYS A 321 28.81 -8.78 -8.70
C LYS A 321 27.72 -9.85 -8.71
N LEU A 322 27.49 -10.51 -7.58
CA LEU A 322 26.35 -11.42 -7.43
C LEU A 322 25.10 -10.62 -7.05
N CYS A 323 23.99 -10.81 -7.77
CA CYS A 323 22.78 -10.01 -7.58
C CYS A 323 21.53 -10.88 -7.45
N LEU A 324 20.70 -10.60 -6.45
CA LEU A 324 19.35 -11.14 -6.31
C LEU A 324 18.37 -10.21 -7.01
N MET A 325 17.54 -10.76 -7.89
CA MET A 325 16.67 -10.00 -8.78
C MET A 325 15.23 -10.52 -8.78
N PHE A 326 14.28 -9.59 -8.88
CA PHE A 326 12.86 -9.88 -9.12
C PHE A 326 12.26 -8.86 -10.09
N ARG A 327 11.23 -9.25 -10.84
CA ARG A 327 10.53 -8.35 -11.78
C ARG A 327 9.26 -7.78 -11.14
N VAL A 328 8.94 -6.54 -11.47
CA VAL A 328 7.72 -5.83 -11.06
C VAL A 328 7.10 -5.11 -12.27
N GLY A 329 5.78 -4.89 -12.27
CA GLY A 329 5.07 -4.14 -13.31
C GLY A 329 3.66 -3.72 -12.88
N ASP A 330 3.09 -2.68 -13.48
CA ASP A 330 1.65 -2.37 -13.38
C ASP A 330 0.96 -2.79 -14.68
N LEU A 331 -0.10 -3.61 -14.58
CA LEU A 331 -0.92 -4.04 -15.73
C LEU A 331 -1.84 -2.93 -16.27
N ARG A 332 -1.61 -1.66 -15.91
CA ARG A 332 -2.50 -0.54 -16.16
C ARG A 332 -1.74 0.68 -16.68
N GLU A 333 -2.30 1.31 -17.71
CA GLU A 333 -1.73 2.47 -18.41
C GLU A 333 -1.55 3.73 -17.54
N SER A 334 -2.40 3.94 -16.53
CA SER A 334 -2.30 5.08 -15.62
C SER A 334 -1.10 4.95 -14.68
N HIS A 335 -0.28 5.97 -14.54
CA HIS A 335 1.01 5.87 -13.84
C HIS A 335 0.89 5.69 -12.32
N MET A 336 1.93 5.13 -11.71
CA MET A 336 2.12 5.13 -10.25
C MET A 336 3.04 6.29 -9.89
N VAL A 337 2.51 7.29 -9.18
CA VAL A 337 3.27 8.49 -8.80
C VAL A 337 4.06 8.19 -7.52
N ASP A 338 5.30 8.64 -7.41
CA ASP A 338 6.16 8.42 -6.22
C ASP A 338 6.27 6.93 -5.84
N ALA A 339 6.43 6.05 -6.84
CA ALA A 339 6.53 4.61 -6.62
C ALA A 339 7.85 4.26 -5.91
N LYS A 340 7.79 3.48 -4.83
CA LYS A 340 8.93 3.14 -3.95
C LYS A 340 8.95 1.65 -3.65
N ILE A 341 10.07 0.99 -3.92
CA ILE A 341 10.24 -0.45 -3.67
C ILE A 341 11.09 -0.69 -2.42
N ARG A 342 10.61 -1.55 -1.52
CA ARG A 342 11.32 -1.96 -0.31
C ARG A 342 11.31 -3.47 -0.16
N ALA A 343 12.38 -4.02 0.40
CA ALA A 343 12.53 -5.45 0.62
C ALA A 343 12.97 -5.74 2.06
N LYS A 344 12.28 -6.66 2.73
CA LYS A 344 12.65 -7.15 4.06
C LYS A 344 12.91 -8.64 4.02
N LEU A 345 14.09 -9.06 4.47
CA LEU A 345 14.36 -10.43 4.84
C LEU A 345 13.74 -10.70 6.21
N ILE A 346 12.95 -11.75 6.33
CA ILE A 346 12.52 -12.32 7.61
C ILE A 346 13.24 -13.65 7.84
N LYS A 347 13.94 -13.75 8.96
CA LYS A 347 14.70 -14.93 9.39
C LYS A 347 14.56 -15.12 10.91
N SER A 348 14.58 -16.36 11.38
CA SER A 348 14.71 -16.64 12.82
C SER A 348 16.19 -16.63 13.21
N ARG A 349 16.56 -15.93 14.27
CA ARG A 349 17.95 -15.79 14.74
C ARG A 349 18.05 -16.04 16.24
N GLN A 350 19.19 -16.57 16.69
CA GLN A 350 19.59 -16.51 18.08
C GLN A 350 20.75 -15.52 18.24
N THR A 351 20.72 -14.69 19.29
CA THR A 351 21.80 -13.73 19.57
C THR A 351 22.98 -14.40 20.28
N THR A 352 24.12 -13.69 20.37
CA THR A 352 25.32 -14.15 21.09
C THR A 352 25.10 -14.33 22.59
N GLU A 353 24.09 -13.66 23.14
CA GLU A 353 23.65 -13.71 24.54
C GLU A 353 22.62 -14.81 24.78
N GLY A 354 22.19 -15.50 23.72
CA GLY A 354 21.26 -16.63 23.75
C GLY A 354 19.79 -16.29 23.50
N GLU A 355 19.42 -15.02 23.30
CA GLU A 355 18.03 -14.63 23.02
C GLU A 355 17.57 -15.18 21.65
N PHE A 356 16.40 -15.82 21.60
CA PHE A 356 15.81 -16.31 20.35
C PHE A 356 14.78 -15.32 19.79
N ILE A 357 15.10 -14.72 18.64
CA ILE A 357 14.25 -13.78 17.90
C ILE A 357 13.52 -14.56 16.79
N PRO A 358 12.20 -14.81 16.89
CA PRO A 358 11.51 -15.74 15.98
C PRO A 358 11.39 -15.23 14.54
N LEU A 359 11.29 -13.92 14.35
CA LEU A 359 11.07 -13.25 13.06
C LEU A 359 11.84 -11.91 13.03
N GLU A 360 13.17 -11.99 13.05
CA GLU A 360 14.04 -10.83 12.85
C GLU A 360 13.78 -10.24 11.45
N GLN A 361 13.68 -8.92 11.34
CA GLN A 361 13.45 -8.21 10.07
C GLN A 361 14.68 -7.37 9.73
N SER A 362 15.45 -7.78 8.72
CA SER A 362 16.50 -6.96 8.12
C SER A 362 16.05 -6.41 6.77
N GLU A 363 16.45 -5.18 6.45
CA GLU A 363 16.12 -4.52 5.19
C GLU A 363 17.20 -4.85 4.14
N LEU A 364 16.78 -5.16 2.91
CA LEU A 364 17.69 -5.43 1.79
C LEU A 364 17.84 -4.17 0.95
N ASN A 365 19.06 -3.73 0.71
CA ASN A 365 19.32 -2.51 -0.05
C ASN A 365 18.95 -2.70 -1.53
N LEU A 366 17.95 -1.94 -2.00
CA LEU A 366 17.49 -1.91 -3.40
C LEU A 366 17.96 -0.65 -4.13
N GLY A 367 19.03 0.00 -3.65
CA GLY A 367 19.46 1.33 -4.10
C GLY A 367 18.82 2.47 -3.31
N TYR A 368 18.69 2.33 -1.99
CA TYR A 368 18.17 3.40 -1.13
C TYR A 368 19.17 4.56 -1.02
N ASP A 369 20.47 4.26 -0.92
CA ASP A 369 21.52 5.29 -0.82
C ASP A 369 21.73 6.07 -2.14
N THR A 370 21.45 5.43 -3.28
CA THR A 370 21.46 6.02 -4.63
C THR A 370 20.11 6.65 -4.99
N GLY A 371 19.04 6.28 -4.28
CA GLY A 371 17.66 6.67 -4.55
C GLY A 371 17.08 6.03 -5.83
N GLU A 372 17.61 4.87 -6.23
CA GLU A 372 17.10 3.98 -7.28
C GLU A 372 15.89 3.15 -6.79
N ASP A 373 15.62 3.15 -5.48
CA ASP A 373 14.40 2.62 -4.85
C ASP A 373 13.11 3.31 -5.34
N ARG A 374 13.24 4.52 -5.88
CA ARG A 374 12.16 5.33 -6.47
C ARG A 374 12.00 4.99 -7.94
N LEU A 375 10.97 4.20 -8.26
CA LEU A 375 10.75 3.64 -9.59
C LEU A 375 9.94 4.59 -10.48
N PHE A 376 10.37 4.74 -11.74
CA PHE A 376 9.51 5.23 -12.82
C PHE A 376 8.80 4.04 -13.47
N LEU A 377 7.82 3.46 -12.78
CA LEU A 377 7.20 2.19 -13.17
C LEU A 377 6.18 2.39 -14.31
N VAL A 378 6.63 2.22 -15.55
CA VAL A 378 5.79 2.16 -16.76
C VAL A 378 5.92 0.79 -17.42
N GLU A 379 7.14 0.40 -17.79
CA GLU A 379 7.49 -0.93 -18.26
C GLU A 379 7.88 -1.90 -17.12
N PRO A 380 7.87 -3.23 -17.34
CA PRO A 380 8.30 -4.19 -16.33
C PRO A 380 9.80 -4.11 -15.99
N GLN A 381 10.10 -3.50 -14.84
CA GLN A 381 11.46 -3.32 -14.35
C GLN A 381 11.96 -4.53 -13.54
N ILE A 382 13.26 -4.85 -13.68
CA ILE A 382 13.95 -5.86 -12.88
C ILE A 382 14.67 -5.15 -11.74
N ILE A 383 14.15 -5.31 -10.53
CA ILE A 383 14.73 -4.74 -9.31
C ILE A 383 15.90 -5.63 -8.86
N CYS A 384 16.98 -5.00 -8.43
CA CYS A 384 18.29 -5.65 -8.25
C CYS A 384 18.86 -5.35 -6.85
N HIS A 385 18.92 -6.35 -5.99
CA HIS A 385 19.69 -6.31 -4.76
C HIS A 385 21.11 -6.82 -5.05
N VAL A 386 22.10 -5.93 -4.94
CA VAL A 386 23.52 -6.31 -5.00
C VAL A 386 23.91 -7.00 -3.70
N ILE A 387 24.46 -8.21 -3.80
CA ILE A 387 24.95 -8.96 -2.64
C ILE A 387 26.38 -8.49 -2.34
N ASP A 388 26.49 -7.47 -1.49
CA ASP A 388 27.73 -6.92 -0.96
C ASP A 388 28.04 -7.45 0.45
N CYS A 389 29.15 -7.02 1.05
CA CYS A 389 29.54 -7.40 2.42
C CYS A 389 28.64 -6.83 3.55
N ARG A 390 27.54 -6.13 3.19
CA ARG A 390 26.47 -5.72 4.12
C ARG A 390 25.20 -6.57 3.92
N SER A 391 25.07 -7.26 2.80
CA SER A 391 23.95 -8.14 2.49
C SER A 391 23.91 -9.36 3.41
N PRO A 392 22.74 -9.74 3.94
CA PRO A 392 22.59 -11.00 4.69
C PRO A 392 22.76 -12.26 3.82
N PHE A 393 22.95 -12.11 2.50
CA PHE A 393 23.26 -13.20 1.56
C PHE A 393 24.76 -13.35 1.27
N TRP A 394 25.64 -12.56 1.90
CA TRP A 394 27.07 -12.50 1.58
C TRP A 394 27.80 -13.85 1.69
N ASP A 395 27.67 -14.53 2.82
CA ASP A 395 28.23 -15.87 3.07
C ASP A 395 27.38 -17.02 2.48
N MET A 396 26.27 -16.75 1.76
CA MET A 396 25.39 -17.80 1.24
C MET A 396 25.82 -18.33 -0.13
N SER A 397 26.12 -19.63 -0.20
CA SER A 397 26.34 -20.37 -1.46
C SER A 397 25.03 -20.92 -2.05
N ALA A 398 25.09 -21.39 -3.29
CA ALA A 398 23.98 -22.04 -4.00
C ALA A 398 23.43 -23.31 -3.30
N GLU A 399 24.20 -23.88 -2.37
CA GLU A 399 23.74 -24.97 -1.51
C GLU A 399 23.18 -24.48 -0.17
N SER A 400 23.79 -23.47 0.47
CA SER A 400 23.25 -22.92 1.72
C SER A 400 21.83 -22.40 1.51
N LEU A 401 21.61 -21.63 0.44
CA LEU A 401 20.32 -21.03 0.11
C LEU A 401 19.15 -22.04 0.08
N ARG A 402 19.41 -23.29 -0.33
CA ARG A 402 18.40 -24.38 -0.41
C ARG A 402 18.21 -25.16 0.88
N ARG A 403 19.12 -25.01 1.85
CA ARG A 403 19.05 -25.61 3.20
C ARG A 403 18.52 -24.61 4.24
N GLU A 404 18.65 -23.32 3.95
CA GLU A 404 18.44 -22.22 4.87
C GLU A 404 16.99 -21.72 4.86
N GLN A 405 16.55 -21.12 5.98
CA GLN A 405 15.12 -20.94 6.28
C GLN A 405 14.75 -19.48 6.49
N PHE A 406 14.23 -18.83 5.45
CA PHE A 406 13.92 -17.40 5.45
C PHE A 406 12.82 -17.04 4.45
N GLU A 407 12.23 -15.85 4.58
CA GLU A 407 11.22 -15.31 3.65
C GLU A 407 11.55 -13.85 3.30
N ILE A 408 11.76 -13.55 2.02
CA ILE A 408 11.95 -12.17 1.54
C ILE A 408 10.57 -11.58 1.23
N ILE A 409 10.17 -10.54 1.94
CA ILE A 409 8.93 -9.79 1.68
C ILE A 409 9.27 -8.56 0.84
N ILE A 410 8.61 -8.43 -0.31
CA ILE A 410 8.70 -7.26 -1.16
C ILE A 410 7.46 -6.38 -0.95
N ILE A 411 7.68 -5.07 -0.85
CA ILE A 411 6.66 -4.05 -0.58
C ILE A 411 6.83 -2.96 -1.65
N LEU A 412 5.85 -2.81 -2.53
CA LEU A 412 5.76 -1.69 -3.47
C LEU A 412 4.74 -0.69 -2.94
N GLU A 413 5.19 0.53 -2.71
CA GLU A 413 4.37 1.67 -2.31
C GLU A 413 4.29 2.69 -3.46
N GLY A 414 3.25 3.52 -3.47
CA GLY A 414 3.09 4.59 -4.46
C GLY A 414 1.73 5.26 -4.38
N ILE A 415 1.56 6.36 -5.10
CA ILE A 415 0.36 7.19 -5.13
C ILE A 415 -0.44 6.92 -6.41
N VAL A 416 -1.74 6.67 -6.23
CA VAL A 416 -2.67 6.38 -7.32
C VAL A 416 -3.12 7.68 -7.96
N GLU A 417 -2.46 8.04 -9.06
CA GLU A 417 -2.71 9.20 -9.96
C GLU A 417 -4.16 9.71 -9.91
N ALA A 418 -5.14 8.89 -10.34
CA ALA A 418 -6.55 9.28 -10.43
C ALA A 418 -7.30 9.50 -9.10
N THR A 419 -6.66 9.34 -7.93
CA THR A 419 -7.30 9.48 -6.61
C THR A 419 -6.44 10.16 -5.53
N GLY A 420 -5.15 10.40 -5.77
CA GLY A 420 -4.22 10.98 -4.80
C GLY A 420 -3.90 10.12 -3.56
N MET A 421 -4.51 8.93 -3.42
CA MET A 421 -4.28 8.04 -2.28
C MET A 421 -3.07 7.13 -2.50
N THR A 422 -2.37 6.84 -1.40
CA THR A 422 -1.33 5.81 -1.37
C THR A 422 -1.91 4.40 -1.52
N CYS A 423 -1.15 3.53 -2.16
CA CYS A 423 -1.41 2.14 -2.40
C CYS A 423 -0.17 1.33 -2.01
N GLN A 424 -0.35 0.15 -1.42
CA GLN A 424 0.74 -0.75 -1.04
C GLN A 424 0.43 -2.17 -1.55
N ALA A 425 1.18 -2.61 -2.56
CA ALA A 425 1.21 -4.00 -3.01
C ALA A 425 2.34 -4.75 -2.29
N ARG A 426 2.15 -6.05 -2.05
CA ARG A 426 3.10 -6.90 -1.33
C ARG A 426 3.16 -8.27 -1.97
N THR A 427 4.33 -8.89 -1.94
CA THR A 427 4.52 -10.33 -2.21
C THR A 427 5.60 -10.87 -1.27
N SER A 428 5.88 -12.17 -1.33
CA SER A 428 7.08 -12.72 -0.71
C SER A 428 7.70 -13.85 -1.53
N TYR A 429 8.94 -14.18 -1.22
CA TYR A 429 9.72 -15.26 -1.80
C TYR A 429 10.33 -16.10 -0.68
N THR A 430 9.97 -17.38 -0.64
CA THR A 430 10.57 -18.39 0.25
C THR A 430 11.84 -18.98 -0.37
N GLU A 431 12.59 -19.77 0.38
CA GLU A 431 13.80 -20.49 -0.04
C GLU A 431 13.61 -21.27 -1.36
N ASP A 432 12.49 -21.99 -1.51
CA ASP A 432 12.11 -22.75 -2.73
C ASP A 432 11.68 -21.88 -3.93
N GLU A 433 11.55 -20.56 -3.77
CA GLU A 433 11.07 -19.62 -4.80
C GLU A 433 12.18 -18.72 -5.35
N ILE A 434 13.45 -19.06 -5.09
CA ILE A 434 14.64 -18.31 -5.52
C ILE A 434 15.53 -19.22 -6.37
N LEU A 435 15.70 -18.88 -7.65
CA LEU A 435 16.45 -19.68 -8.62
C LEU A 435 17.91 -19.19 -8.75
N TRP A 436 18.87 -20.00 -8.31
CA TRP A 436 20.29 -19.71 -8.51
C TRP A 436 20.73 -20.04 -9.94
N GLY A 437 21.45 -19.12 -10.59
CA GLY A 437 21.94 -19.28 -11.96
C GLY A 437 20.92 -18.94 -13.04
N TYR A 438 19.93 -18.11 -12.74
CA TYR A 438 18.89 -17.71 -13.70
C TYR A 438 18.89 -16.21 -13.99
N ARG A 439 18.37 -15.86 -15.17
CA ARG A 439 18.03 -14.48 -15.58
C ARG A 439 16.62 -14.45 -16.17
N PHE A 440 15.92 -13.33 -16.04
CA PHE A 440 14.62 -13.13 -16.67
C PHE A 440 14.75 -12.93 -18.18
N GLU A 441 13.85 -13.51 -18.96
CA GLU A 441 13.79 -13.28 -20.41
C GLU A 441 13.33 -11.84 -20.73
N PRO A 442 13.89 -11.15 -21.75
CA PRO A 442 13.41 -9.83 -22.19
C PRO A 442 11.94 -9.83 -22.66
N CYS A 443 11.07 -9.22 -21.87
CA CYS A 443 9.62 -9.14 -22.12
C CYS A 443 9.19 -7.88 -22.90
N MET A 444 10.11 -7.24 -23.63
CA MET A 444 9.83 -6.05 -24.44
C MET A 444 10.31 -6.24 -25.88
N SER A 445 9.52 -5.76 -26.84
CA SER A 445 9.85 -5.64 -28.26
C SER A 445 9.57 -4.21 -28.76
N LEU A 446 10.23 -3.82 -29.86
CA LEU A 446 9.93 -2.57 -30.56
C LEU A 446 9.10 -2.91 -31.81
N GLU A 447 7.80 -2.62 -31.78
CA GLU A 447 6.89 -2.87 -32.90
C GLU A 447 6.33 -1.56 -33.45
N LYS A 448 6.50 -1.34 -34.76
CA LYS A 448 5.89 -0.22 -35.52
C LYS A 448 6.16 1.18 -34.93
N GLY A 449 7.27 1.35 -34.20
CA GLY A 449 7.68 2.60 -33.56
C GLY A 449 7.24 2.77 -32.11
N ALA A 450 6.55 1.78 -31.52
CA ALA A 450 6.19 1.76 -30.10
C ALA A 450 6.85 0.59 -29.35
N PHE A 451 7.14 0.78 -28.07
CA PHE A 451 7.56 -0.31 -27.19
C PHE A 451 6.33 -1.15 -26.80
N GLN A 452 6.38 -2.45 -27.10
CA GLN A 452 5.34 -3.40 -26.76
C GLN A 452 5.83 -4.32 -25.64
N VAL A 453 5.04 -4.42 -24.58
CA VAL A 453 5.32 -5.29 -23.42
C VAL A 453 4.56 -6.60 -23.60
N ASP A 454 5.30 -7.71 -23.66
CA ASP A 454 4.74 -9.06 -23.74
C ASP A 454 4.69 -9.69 -22.35
N TYR A 455 3.53 -9.59 -21.71
CA TYR A 455 3.30 -10.14 -20.39
C TYR A 455 3.29 -11.67 -20.33
N SER A 456 3.24 -12.39 -21.45
CA SER A 456 3.42 -13.86 -21.44
C SER A 456 4.86 -14.24 -21.04
N ARG A 457 5.83 -13.38 -21.36
CA ARG A 457 7.26 -13.55 -21.05
C ARG A 457 7.69 -12.81 -19.77
N PHE A 458 6.74 -12.23 -19.03
CA PHE A 458 7.00 -11.55 -17.75
C PHE A 458 7.60 -12.51 -16.70
N GLU A 459 7.13 -13.75 -16.65
CA GLU A 459 7.57 -14.74 -15.65
C GLU A 459 8.72 -15.63 -16.12
N LEU A 460 9.07 -15.62 -17.42
CA LEU A 460 10.03 -16.56 -17.99
C LEU A 460 11.47 -16.25 -17.57
N THR A 461 12.21 -17.32 -17.29
CA THR A 461 13.60 -17.28 -16.84
C THR A 461 14.42 -18.33 -17.55
N PHE A 462 15.62 -17.97 -18.00
CA PHE A 462 16.59 -18.88 -18.61
C PHE A 462 17.81 -19.07 -17.70
N GLU A 463 18.43 -20.25 -17.79
CA GLU A 463 19.63 -20.60 -17.04
C GLU A 463 20.87 -19.95 -17.67
N VAL A 464 21.83 -19.56 -16.82
CA VAL A 464 23.05 -18.85 -17.16
C VAL A 464 24.19 -19.40 -16.32
N GLN A 465 25.35 -19.63 -16.94
CA GLN A 465 26.54 -20.05 -16.21
C GLN A 465 26.90 -19.01 -15.13
N THR A 466 26.82 -19.45 -13.87
CA THR A 466 27.18 -18.66 -12.69
C THR A 466 27.91 -19.55 -11.70
N PRO A 467 28.87 -19.03 -10.93
CA PRO A 467 29.48 -19.79 -9.86
C PRO A 467 28.45 -20.24 -8.81
N LEU A 468 28.68 -21.40 -8.20
CA LEU A 468 27.85 -21.94 -7.10
C LEU A 468 28.35 -21.46 -5.72
N ALA A 469 29.54 -20.87 -5.68
CA ALA A 469 30.16 -20.26 -4.51
C ALA A 469 29.39 -19.03 -4.01
N SER A 470 29.57 -18.69 -2.74
CA SER A 470 29.02 -17.49 -2.11
C SER A 470 29.60 -16.20 -2.68
N ALA A 471 28.90 -15.08 -2.46
CA ALA A 471 29.39 -13.76 -2.89
C ALA A 471 30.74 -13.39 -2.25
N LYS A 472 30.95 -13.85 -1.01
CA LYS A 472 32.21 -13.74 -0.27
C LYS A 472 33.35 -14.55 -0.90
N GLU A 473 33.16 -15.84 -1.14
CA GLU A 473 34.19 -16.68 -1.78
C GLU A 473 34.58 -16.12 -3.16
N LEU A 474 33.62 -15.53 -3.89
CA LEU A 474 33.87 -14.84 -5.16
C LEU A 474 34.59 -13.49 -5.02
N HIS A 475 34.51 -12.84 -3.85
CA HIS A 475 35.29 -11.64 -3.55
C HIS A 475 36.72 -12.00 -3.14
N ASP A 476 36.86 -12.96 -2.21
CA ASP A 476 38.13 -13.45 -1.68
C ASP A 476 39.01 -14.00 -2.82
N LEU A 477 38.45 -14.83 -3.72
CA LEU A 477 39.14 -15.32 -4.92
C LEU A 477 39.61 -14.18 -5.84
N ARG A 478 38.80 -13.13 -5.99
CA ARG A 478 39.12 -11.99 -6.86
C ARG A 478 40.22 -11.09 -6.26
N GLU A 479 40.27 -10.96 -4.94
CA GLU A 479 41.38 -10.26 -4.28
C GLU A 479 42.69 -11.05 -4.42
N LEU A 480 42.64 -12.39 -4.37
CA LEU A 480 43.80 -13.25 -4.66
C LEU A 480 44.26 -13.12 -6.12
N GLU A 481 43.36 -13.21 -7.11
CA GLU A 481 43.67 -12.97 -8.53
C GLU A 481 44.33 -11.60 -8.76
N GLN A 482 43.85 -10.55 -8.09
CA GLN A 482 44.44 -9.20 -8.17
C GLN A 482 45.81 -9.11 -7.49
N GLN A 483 46.03 -9.82 -6.39
CA GLN A 483 47.34 -9.89 -5.73
C GLN A 483 48.35 -10.65 -6.60
N GLU A 484 47.99 -11.79 -7.19
CA GLU A 484 48.84 -12.54 -8.11
C GLU A 484 49.21 -11.70 -9.33
N HIS A 485 48.24 -11.07 -10.00
CA HIS A 485 48.50 -10.15 -11.10
C HIS A 485 49.40 -8.96 -10.71
N SER A 486 49.23 -8.41 -9.51
CA SER A 486 50.08 -7.30 -9.02
C SER A 486 51.51 -7.76 -8.75
N THR A 487 51.71 -8.93 -8.13
CA THR A 487 53.04 -9.49 -7.89
C THR A 487 53.74 -9.92 -9.18
N LEU A 488 53.01 -10.45 -10.15
CA LEU A 488 53.54 -10.76 -11.47
C LEU A 488 53.92 -9.49 -12.24
N SER A 489 53.13 -8.41 -12.17
CA SER A 489 53.51 -7.12 -12.77
C SER A 489 54.82 -6.59 -12.18
N LEU A 490 54.95 -6.55 -10.85
CA LEU A 490 56.17 -6.12 -10.17
C LEU A 490 57.38 -7.00 -10.52
N TYR A 491 57.18 -8.31 -10.70
CA TYR A 491 58.23 -9.22 -11.15
C TYR A 491 58.69 -8.95 -12.59
N TRP A 492 57.77 -8.64 -13.51
CA TRP A 492 58.11 -8.25 -14.88
C TRP A 492 58.76 -6.86 -14.96
N ASP A 493 58.31 -5.89 -14.16
CA ASP A 493 58.93 -4.57 -14.07
C ASP A 493 60.38 -4.67 -13.56
N HIS A 494 60.67 -5.56 -12.60
CA HIS A 494 62.02 -5.85 -12.14
C HIS A 494 62.89 -6.58 -13.18
N LEU A 495 62.31 -7.38 -14.07
CA LEU A 495 63.03 -8.02 -15.18
C LEU A 495 63.27 -7.09 -16.38
N LEU A 496 62.52 -5.98 -16.48
CA LEU A 496 62.63 -5.00 -17.57
C LEU A 496 63.52 -3.81 -17.25
N GLN A 497 64.07 -3.70 -16.02
CA GLN A 497 65.13 -2.74 -15.72
C GLN A 497 66.42 -3.12 -16.47
N PRO A 498 66.94 -2.29 -17.39
CA PRO A 498 68.22 -2.58 -18.03
C PRO A 498 69.35 -2.48 -17.01
N CYS A 499 70.27 -3.45 -17.01
CA CYS A 499 71.54 -3.31 -16.31
C CYS A 499 72.40 -2.25 -17.03
N VAL A 500 72.25 -0.99 -16.64
CA VAL A 500 73.12 0.12 -17.06
C VAL A 500 74.49 -0.08 -16.38
N PRO A 501 75.61 -0.06 -17.12
CA PRO A 501 76.95 -0.35 -16.61
C PRO A 501 77.58 0.79 -15.80
#